data_AF-A0A3M9ZI72-F1
#
_entry.id   AF-A0A3M9ZI72-F1
#
_cell.length_a   1.000
_cell.length_b   1.000
_cell.length_c   1.000
_cell.angle_alpha   90.00
_cell.angle_beta   90.00
_cell.angle_gamma   90.00
#
_symmetry.space_group_name_H-M   'P 1'
#
loop_
_entity.id
_entity.type
_entity.pdbx_description
1 polymer ?
#
loop_
_entity_poly.entity_id
_entity_poly.type
_entity_poly.pdbx_seq_one_letter_code
_entity_poly.pdbx_strand_id
1 'polypeptide(L)'
;PLALEYAVSETKRYAASIARDPRACPMLPPINEGNGTAEALCYVQGYLAGLVASTGQRPTKAEMDEIVLDALSDPSVRAVAAKLQADVRPVDMLCPPREF
;
A
#
# COMPACT_ATOMS: atom_id res chain seq x y z
N PRO A 1 -2.13 10.77 -21.27
CA PRO A 1 -1.20 9.61 -21.24
C PRO A 1 0.00 9.80 -20.29
N LEU A 2 0.90 10.77 -20.55
CA LEU A 2 2.14 10.96 -19.77
C LEU A 2 1.94 11.18 -18.27
N ALA A 3 0.89 11.90 -17.85
CA ALA A 3 0.67 12.16 -16.42
C ALA A 3 0.15 10.93 -15.65
N LEU A 4 -0.53 10.00 -16.33
CA LEU A 4 -1.05 8.77 -15.74
C LEU A 4 0.09 7.78 -15.48
N GLU A 5 0.95 7.59 -16.49
CA GLU A 5 2.17 6.79 -16.39
C GLU A 5 3.11 7.33 -15.31
N TYR A 6 3.21 8.66 -15.18
CA TYR A 6 3.94 9.30 -14.10
C TYR A 6 3.35 8.95 -12.73
N ALA A 7 2.02 9.06 -12.54
CA ALA A 7 1.36 8.72 -11.28
C ALA A 7 1.58 7.26 -10.87
N VAL A 8 1.53 6.34 -11.83
CA VAL A 8 1.83 4.92 -11.60
C VAL A 8 3.30 4.71 -11.23
N SER A 9 4.22 5.30 -12.00
CA SER A 9 5.66 5.18 -11.74
C SER A 9 6.04 5.75 -10.37
N GLU A 10 5.47 6.89 -10.00
CA GLU A 10 5.72 7.54 -8.71
C GLU A 10 5.16 6.72 -7.54
N THR A 11 3.96 6.15 -7.70
CA THR A 11 3.38 5.21 -6.72
C THR A 11 4.30 4.02 -6.47
N LYS A 12 4.83 3.41 -7.53
CA LYS A 12 5.76 2.27 -7.43
C LYS A 12 7.07 2.66 -6.72
N ARG A 13 7.65 3.83 -7.06
CA ARG A 13 8.86 4.34 -6.39
C ARG A 13 8.63 4.62 -4.90
N TYR A 14 7.49 5.22 -4.56
CA TYR A 14 7.17 5.52 -3.18
C TYR A 14 6.92 4.24 -2.38
N ALA A 15 6.23 3.24 -2.95
CA ALA A 15 6.12 1.93 -2.32
C ALA A 15 7.49 1.27 -2.09
N ALA A 16 8.42 1.38 -3.05
CA ALA A 16 9.77 0.85 -2.90
C ALA A 16 10.57 1.54 -1.78
N SER A 17 10.40 2.86 -1.57
CA SER A 17 11.05 3.56 -0.47
C SER A 17 10.51 3.11 0.88
N ILE A 18 9.19 2.93 1.00
CA ILE A 18 8.53 2.38 2.19
C ILE A 18 8.99 0.94 2.47
N ALA A 19 9.11 0.10 1.44
CA ALA A 19 9.60 -1.27 1.58
C ALA A 19 11.03 -1.35 2.11
N ARG A 20 11.84 -0.31 1.87
CA ARG A 20 13.22 -0.22 2.35
C ARG A 20 13.30 0.39 3.75
N ASP A 21 12.53 1.45 4.00
CA ASP A 21 12.41 2.12 5.29
C ASP A 21 10.95 2.53 5.52
N PRO A 22 10.21 1.83 6.39
CA PRO A 22 8.81 2.17 6.68
C PRO A 22 8.60 3.62 7.14
N ARG A 23 9.63 4.28 7.69
CA ARG A 23 9.58 5.69 8.11
C ARG A 23 9.53 6.66 6.93
N ALA A 24 9.76 6.20 5.71
CA ALA A 24 9.55 6.99 4.50
C ALA A 24 8.07 7.41 4.34
N CYS A 25 7.14 6.72 5.01
CA CYS A 25 5.75 7.12 5.12
C CYS A 25 5.36 7.34 6.60
N PRO A 26 5.43 8.59 7.10
CA PRO A 26 5.10 8.90 8.49
C PRO A 26 3.64 8.62 8.86
N MET A 27 2.75 8.59 7.86
CA MET A 27 1.31 8.31 8.01
C MET A 27 0.98 6.82 7.89
N LEU A 28 1.97 5.97 7.59
CA LEU A 28 1.75 4.53 7.55
C LEU A 28 1.51 4.07 8.99
N PRO A 29 0.34 3.48 9.31
CA PRO A 29 0.06 3.02 10.65
C PRO A 29 1.06 1.93 11.06
N PRO A 30 1.28 1.73 12.38
CA PRO A 30 1.94 0.52 12.86
C PRO A 30 1.03 -0.69 12.54
N ILE A 31 1.44 -1.51 11.58
CA ILE A 31 0.61 -2.62 11.06
C ILE A 31 1.07 -3.96 11.65
N ASN A 32 0.13 -4.86 12.00
CA ASN A 32 0.40 -6.17 12.61
C ASN A 32 0.01 -7.34 11.68
N GLU A 33 0.30 -8.58 12.09
CA GLU A 33 0.07 -9.81 11.29
C GLU A 33 -1.36 -9.95 10.73
N GLY A 34 -2.37 -9.40 11.42
CA GLY A 34 -3.78 -9.54 11.03
C GLY A 34 -4.23 -8.56 9.95
N ASN A 35 -3.60 -7.37 9.85
CA ASN A 35 -4.02 -6.29 8.97
C ASN A 35 -2.90 -5.72 8.06
N GLY A 36 -1.66 -6.19 8.21
CA GLY A 36 -0.43 -5.81 7.48
C GLY A 36 -0.64 -5.51 6.01
N THR A 37 -1.07 -6.54 5.31
CA THR A 37 -1.27 -6.55 3.87
C THR A 37 -2.44 -5.66 3.46
N ALA A 38 -3.57 -5.72 4.18
CA ALA A 38 -4.77 -4.97 3.82
C ALA A 38 -4.55 -3.45 3.94
N GLU A 39 -3.93 -3.00 5.04
CA GLU A 39 -3.70 -1.57 5.26
C GLU A 39 -2.64 -1.00 4.31
N ALA A 40 -1.57 -1.76 4.02
CA ALA A 40 -0.57 -1.37 3.02
C ALA A 40 -1.18 -1.21 1.61
N LEU A 41 -2.05 -2.14 1.21
CA LEU A 41 -2.75 -2.08 -0.07
C LEU A 41 -3.69 -0.86 -0.14
N CYS A 42 -4.47 -0.62 0.92
CA CYS A 42 -5.34 0.55 1.00
C CYS A 42 -4.55 1.87 0.90
N TYR A 43 -3.38 1.95 1.54
CA TYR A 43 -2.54 3.14 1.46
C TYR A 43 -2.01 3.38 0.04
N VAL A 44 -1.49 2.34 -0.62
CA VAL A 44 -0.97 2.43 -1.99
C VAL A 44 -2.07 2.79 -2.98
N GLN A 45 -3.26 2.19 -2.86
CA GLN A 45 -4.42 2.53 -3.70
C GLN A 45 -4.88 3.97 -3.48
N GLY A 46 -4.93 4.44 -2.23
CA GLY A 46 -5.29 5.81 -1.89
C GLY A 46 -4.30 6.83 -2.43
N TYR A 47 -2.99 6.55 -2.32
CA TYR A 47 -1.93 7.40 -2.85
C TYR A 47 -2.01 7.52 -4.39
N LEU A 48 -2.18 6.39 -5.07
CA LEU A 48 -2.36 6.34 -6.53
C LEU A 48 -3.60 7.13 -6.98
N ALA A 49 -4.74 6.92 -6.31
CA ALA A 49 -5.97 7.66 -6.60
C ALA A 49 -5.80 9.17 -6.41
N GLY A 50 -5.12 9.58 -5.33
CA GLY A 50 -4.80 10.99 -5.08
C GLY A 50 -3.90 11.59 -6.15
N LEU A 51 -2.86 10.87 -6.57
CA LEU A 51 -1.98 11.31 -7.66
C LEU A 51 -2.74 11.43 -8.98
N VAL A 52 -3.53 10.43 -9.36
CA VAL A 52 -4.35 10.47 -10.58
C VAL A 52 -5.30 11.68 -10.55
N ALA A 53 -6.00 11.91 -9.43
CA ALA A 53 -6.86 13.07 -9.26
C ALA A 53 -6.10 14.40 -9.39
N SER A 54 -4.88 14.47 -8.84
CA SER A 54 -4.03 15.67 -8.91
C SER A 54 -3.58 16.01 -10.34
N THR A 55 -3.53 15.02 -11.24
CA THR A 55 -3.21 15.25 -12.66
C THR A 55 -4.35 15.91 -13.45
N GLY A 56 -5.53 16.08 -12.85
CA GLY A 56 -6.74 16.57 -13.53
C GLY A 56 -7.37 15.54 -14.48
N GLN A 57 -6.77 14.36 -14.64
CA GLN A 57 -7.34 13.28 -15.43
C GLN A 57 -8.47 12.58 -14.67
N ARG A 58 -9.47 12.14 -15.42
CA ARG A 58 -10.61 11.35 -14.92
C ARG A 58 -10.70 10.05 -15.72
N PRO A 59 -9.76 9.11 -15.51
CA PRO A 59 -9.85 7.79 -16.11
C PRO A 59 -11.18 7.12 -15.74
N THR A 60 -11.67 6.32 -16.67
CA THR A 60 -12.85 5.47 -16.47
C THR A 60 -12.59 4.43 -15.38
N LYS A 61 -13.65 3.80 -14.88
CA LYS A 61 -13.52 2.72 -13.91
C LYS A 61 -12.63 1.58 -14.42
N ALA A 62 -12.78 1.19 -15.69
CA ALA A 62 -11.98 0.11 -16.28
C ALA A 62 -10.49 0.48 -16.33
N GLU A 63 -10.17 1.70 -16.76
CA GLU A 63 -8.79 2.19 -16.76
C GLU A 63 -8.21 2.27 -15.34
N MET A 64 -8.99 2.71 -14.35
CA MET A 64 -8.55 2.70 -12.96
C MET A 64 -8.34 1.30 -12.39
N ASP A 65 -9.20 0.35 -12.73
CA ASP A 65 -9.06 -1.05 -12.30
C ASP A 65 -7.77 -1.66 -12.88
N GLU A 66 -7.43 -1.38 -14.15
CA GLU A 66 -6.16 -1.80 -14.78
C GLU A 66 -4.93 -1.16 -14.13
N ILE A 67 -4.97 0.14 -13.86
CA ILE A 67 -3.88 0.89 -13.21
C ILE A 67 -3.62 0.39 -11.79
N VAL A 68 -4.70 0.14 -11.02
CA VAL A 68 -4.59 -0.43 -9.68
C VAL A 68 -4.00 -1.83 -9.76
N LEU A 69 -4.45 -2.66 -10.69
CA LEU A 69 -3.92 -4.02 -10.85
C LEU A 69 -2.42 -4.01 -11.20
N ASP A 70 -1.98 -3.15 -12.11
CA ASP A 70 -0.57 -2.99 -12.46
C ASP A 70 0.27 -2.52 -11.26
N ALA A 71 -0.20 -1.50 -10.53
CA ALA A 71 0.50 -1.01 -9.34
C ALA A 71 0.61 -2.10 -8.25
N LEU A 72 -0.47 -2.85 -8.00
CA LEU A 72 -0.49 -3.91 -6.99
C LEU A 72 0.32 -5.16 -7.40
N SER A 73 0.53 -5.35 -8.69
CA SER A 73 1.38 -6.43 -9.21
C SER A 73 2.88 -6.12 -9.08
N ASP A 74 3.24 -4.87 -8.75
CA ASP A 74 4.63 -4.47 -8.57
C ASP A 74 5.29 -5.23 -7.40
N PRO A 75 6.46 -5.85 -7.62
CA PRO A 75 7.17 -6.60 -6.58
C PRO A 75 7.48 -5.76 -5.34
N SER A 76 7.69 -4.45 -5.48
CA SER A 76 7.98 -3.55 -4.36
C SER A 76 6.74 -3.34 -3.51
N VAL A 77 5.58 -3.14 -4.13
CA VAL A 77 4.29 -3.04 -3.43
C VAL A 77 3.98 -4.35 -2.70
N ARG A 78 4.19 -5.50 -3.35
CA ARG A 78 4.06 -6.81 -2.70
C ARG A 78 5.07 -7.03 -1.58
N ALA A 79 6.28 -6.50 -1.71
CA ALA A 79 7.30 -6.56 -0.67
C ALA A 79 6.98 -5.66 0.54
N VAL A 80 6.34 -4.50 0.34
CA VAL A 80 5.78 -3.72 1.47
C VAL A 80 4.80 -4.58 2.26
N ALA A 81 3.83 -5.19 1.56
CA ALA A 81 2.83 -6.05 2.20
C ALA A 81 3.47 -7.24 2.94
N ALA A 82 4.47 -7.90 2.35
CA ALA A 82 5.13 -9.06 2.94
C ALA A 82 6.09 -8.70 4.09
N LYS A 83 6.86 -7.61 4.00
CA LYS A 83 7.80 -7.21 5.07
C LYS A 83 7.09 -6.76 6.34
N LEU A 84 5.91 -6.16 6.20
CA LEU A 84 5.07 -5.79 7.34
C LEU A 84 4.52 -7.00 8.11
N GLN A 85 4.57 -8.20 7.52
CA GLN A 85 4.27 -9.45 8.22
C GLN A 85 5.48 -10.04 8.97
N ALA A 86 6.72 -9.62 8.64
CA ALA A 86 7.94 -10.27 9.11
C ALA A 86 8.63 -9.60 10.33
N ASP A 87 8.37 -8.31 10.60
CA ASP A 87 9.05 -7.54 11.67
C ASP A 87 8.37 -7.65 13.06
N VAL A 88 7.56 -8.69 13.29
CA VAL A 88 6.84 -8.89 14.56
C VAL A 88 7.63 -9.81 15.48
N ARG A 89 8.07 -9.30 16.65
CA ARG A 89 8.12 -10.17 17.85
C ARG A 89 6.66 -10.39 18.24
N PRO A 90 6.22 -11.64 18.51
CA PRO A 90 4.86 -11.88 18.93
C PRO A 90 4.56 -10.94 20.09
N VAL A 91 3.62 -10.02 19.88
CA VAL A 91 2.95 -9.40 21.00
C VAL A 91 2.18 -10.56 21.59
N ASP A 92 2.70 -11.15 22.67
CA ASP A 92 1.96 -12.12 23.47
C ASP A 92 0.56 -11.54 23.60
N MET A 93 -0.40 -12.17 22.91
CA MET A 93 -1.79 -11.77 22.99
C MET A 93 -2.22 -12.06 24.41
N LEU A 94 -2.08 -11.06 25.28
CA LEU A 94 -2.92 -10.88 26.45
C LEU A 94 -4.34 -10.53 25.99
N CYS A 95 -4.91 -11.35 25.12
CA CYS A 95 -6.35 -11.43 24.95
C CYS A 95 -6.80 -12.46 25.99
N PRO A 96 -7.42 -12.05 27.10
CA PRO A 96 -8.09 -13.03 27.95
C PRO A 96 -9.11 -13.79 27.09
N PRO A 97 -9.28 -15.11 27.32
CA PRO A 97 -10.19 -15.91 26.53
C PRO A 97 -11.59 -15.28 26.59
N ARG A 98 -12.21 -15.10 25.42
CA ARG A 98 -13.64 -14.77 25.36
C ARG A 98 -14.40 -15.95 25.95
N GLU A 99 -14.95 -15.75 27.13
CA GLU A 99 -15.93 -16.65 27.73
C GLU A 99 -17.17 -16.66 26.81
N PHE A 100 -17.56 -17.86 26.37
CA PHE A 100 -18.79 -18.13 25.62
C PHE A 100 -19.93 -18.43 26.57
#